data_AF-A0A2A2RNM8-F1
#
_entry.id   AF-A0A2A2RNM8-F1
#
_cell.length_a   1.000
_cell.length_b   1.000
_cell.length_c   1.000
_cell.angle_alpha   90.00
_cell.angle_beta   90.00
_cell.angle_gamma   90.00
#
_symmetry.space_group_name_H-M   'P 1'
#
loop_
_entity.id
_entity.type
_entity.pdbx_description
1 polymer ?
#
loop_
_entity_poly.entity_id
_entity_poly.type
_entity_poly.pdbx_seq_one_letter_code
_entity_poly.pdbx_strand_id
1 'polypeptide(L)'
;MPRLVLALCFLTAALPAQQSPTRKSPETIKAEVEAEVIRARLDLAASKRRLANLPDSLEMRKLEAEAQVRAARAEAAAASQEAERARLGLESAVASARASAAAGDKDRARAELEAEAKLALAQVTLDYAKVSSVAAIARLQQKTSEVASQAKMTYPKDPLIGGVLHISDRRIPFNGVVNDALARSVCDRIAFYNAQDTEAPIFIVIDRSPGGSVMSGYMILQAMETSKAPVFVVVKGYCASMAAIVTTLAKRSFVYPQTIVLHHQASTGVSGNMTQMQEQLKWSKVWCERIFQKVAVRIGVPLDDFIADMYKATVTGDWKIHGDEAVQRKWATDVVERMNENSFTSAGTAPAPAPLPSTGFGDVNPATGRARQEIAPPGPCDLWWMYDPTIEYVIR
;
A
#
# COMPACT_ATOMS: atom_id res chain seq x y z
N MET A 1 91.01 18.24 -33.87
CA MET A 1 90.49 16.92 -34.29
C MET A 1 90.93 15.93 -33.21
N PRO A 2 90.11 15.11 -32.51
CA PRO A 2 88.84 14.49 -32.95
C PRO A 2 87.71 14.35 -31.87
N ARG A 3 86.55 13.85 -32.30
CA ARG A 3 85.60 12.88 -31.68
C ARG A 3 85.26 12.93 -30.18
N LEU A 4 83.96 12.90 -29.86
CA LEU A 4 83.27 11.82 -29.13
C LEU A 4 81.76 12.14 -29.03
N VAL A 5 80.88 11.16 -29.29
CA VAL A 5 79.49 11.21 -28.79
C VAL A 5 79.23 9.88 -28.10
N LEU A 6 78.91 9.99 -26.81
CA LEU A 6 78.56 8.91 -25.89
C LEU A 6 77.05 8.99 -25.60
N ALA A 7 76.46 7.80 -25.56
CA ALA A 7 75.15 7.36 -25.07
C ALA A 7 74.23 8.33 -24.31
N LEU A 8 72.92 8.18 -24.52
CA LEU A 8 71.99 7.93 -23.40
C LEU A 8 70.69 7.26 -23.90
N CYS A 9 70.30 6.18 -23.23
CA CYS A 9 69.01 5.49 -23.38
C CYS A 9 68.07 5.83 -22.20
N PHE A 10 66.77 5.64 -22.46
CA PHE A 10 65.60 5.49 -21.58
C PHE A 10 64.88 6.77 -21.11
N LEU A 11 63.61 6.95 -21.51
CA LEU A 11 62.44 6.34 -20.84
C LEU A 11 61.19 6.47 -21.72
N THR A 12 60.46 5.36 -21.86
CA THR A 12 59.17 5.21 -22.57
C THR A 12 57.99 5.56 -21.67
N ALA A 13 57.09 6.43 -22.13
CA ALA A 13 55.72 6.55 -21.61
C ALA A 13 54.74 6.35 -22.77
N ALA A 14 53.95 5.27 -22.73
CA ALA A 14 52.94 4.96 -23.72
C ALA A 14 51.67 5.79 -23.48
N LEU A 15 51.26 6.60 -24.46
CA LEU A 15 49.92 7.16 -24.57
C LEU A 15 49.05 6.22 -25.44
N PRO A 16 47.76 6.00 -25.11
CA PRO A 16 46.90 5.15 -25.92
C PRO A 16 46.56 5.85 -27.24
N ALA A 17 46.67 5.12 -28.34
CA ALA A 17 46.33 5.59 -29.68
C ALA A 17 44.84 5.95 -29.77
N GLN A 18 44.57 7.23 -30.04
CA GLN A 18 43.26 7.73 -30.45
C GLN A 18 42.91 7.14 -31.82
N GLN A 19 41.89 6.28 -31.88
CA GLN A 19 41.36 5.80 -33.16
C GLN A 19 40.68 6.96 -33.89
N SER A 20 41.18 7.27 -35.09
CA SER A 20 40.57 8.21 -36.04
C SER A 20 39.23 7.70 -36.57
N PRO A 21 38.23 8.59 -36.81
CA PRO A 21 36.90 8.18 -37.26
C PRO A 21 36.96 7.70 -38.71
N THR A 22 36.63 6.43 -38.94
CA THR A 22 36.45 5.86 -40.27
C THR A 22 35.28 6.55 -40.98
N ARG A 23 35.54 7.17 -42.15
CA ARG A 23 34.49 7.70 -43.03
C ARG A 23 33.64 6.52 -43.52
N LYS A 24 32.39 6.46 -43.09
CA LYS A 24 31.40 5.46 -43.53
C LYS A 24 31.17 5.55 -45.05
N SER A 25 31.03 4.41 -45.72
CA SER A 25 30.77 4.37 -47.17
C SER A 25 29.35 4.88 -47.48
N PRO A 26 29.10 5.45 -48.69
CA PRO A 26 27.77 5.90 -49.09
C PRO A 26 26.68 4.83 -48.96
N GLU A 27 27.03 3.56 -49.18
CA GLU A 27 26.12 2.41 -49.02
C GLU A 27 25.75 2.16 -47.56
N THR A 28 26.70 2.26 -46.63
CA THR A 28 26.40 2.15 -45.19
C THR A 28 25.54 3.30 -44.66
N ILE A 29 25.73 4.51 -45.17
CA ILE A 29 24.88 5.66 -44.83
C ILE A 29 23.46 5.44 -45.35
N LYS A 30 23.32 4.95 -46.60
CA LYS A 30 22.01 4.64 -47.19
C LYS A 30 21.28 3.55 -46.39
N ALA A 31 21.98 2.49 -45.98
CA ALA A 31 21.41 1.42 -45.17
C ALA A 31 21.00 1.90 -43.77
N GLU A 32 21.78 2.79 -43.13
CA GLU A 32 21.43 3.41 -41.86
C GLU A 32 20.17 4.28 -41.98
N VAL A 33 20.08 5.10 -43.04
CA VAL A 33 18.91 5.92 -43.32
C VAL A 33 17.67 5.05 -43.61
N GLU A 34 17.81 3.98 -44.40
CA GLU A 34 16.70 3.04 -44.65
C GLU A 34 16.24 2.34 -43.37
N ALA A 35 17.17 1.92 -42.51
CA ALA A 35 16.84 1.32 -41.21
C ALA A 35 16.15 2.31 -40.27
N GLU A 36 16.53 3.58 -40.30
CA GLU A 36 15.93 4.65 -39.52
C GLU A 36 14.52 5.00 -40.01
N VAL A 37 14.31 5.03 -41.33
CA VAL A 37 12.98 5.19 -41.95
C VAL A 37 12.05 4.02 -41.59
N ILE A 38 12.55 2.78 -41.58
CA ILE A 38 11.79 1.60 -41.16
C ILE A 38 11.40 1.72 -39.69
N ARG A 39 12.33 2.13 -38.82
CA ARG A 39 12.05 2.38 -37.39
C ARG A 39 10.98 3.45 -37.19
N ALA A 40 11.10 4.59 -37.86
CA ALA A 40 10.12 5.66 -37.79
C ALA A 40 8.72 5.22 -38.26
N ARG A 41 8.63 4.36 -39.28
CA ARG A 41 7.36 3.78 -39.74
C ARG A 41 6.74 2.82 -38.71
N LEU A 42 7.55 2.00 -38.05
CA LEU A 42 7.09 1.11 -36.98
C LEU A 42 6.59 1.92 -35.78
N ASP A 43 7.30 2.97 -35.38
CA ASP A 43 6.89 3.86 -34.29
C ASP A 43 5.60 4.62 -34.62
N LEU A 44 5.44 5.07 -35.87
CA LEU A 44 4.19 5.67 -36.34
C LEU A 44 3.03 4.66 -36.31
N ALA A 45 3.25 3.43 -36.75
CA ALA A 45 2.24 2.37 -36.73
C ALA A 45 1.84 2.00 -35.29
N ALA A 46 2.81 1.89 -34.37
CA ALA A 46 2.57 1.66 -32.96
C ALA A 46 1.78 2.83 -32.34
N SER A 47 2.10 4.07 -32.72
CA SER A 47 1.41 5.26 -32.23
C SER A 47 -0.02 5.37 -32.77
N LYS A 48 -0.25 4.99 -34.03
CA LYS A 48 -1.59 4.87 -34.63
C LYS A 48 -2.43 3.79 -33.94
N ARG A 49 -1.85 2.64 -33.62
CA ARG A 49 -2.54 1.58 -32.84
C ARG A 49 -2.90 2.06 -31.43
N ARG A 50 -1.99 2.77 -30.75
CA ARG A 50 -2.28 3.40 -29.45
C ARG A 50 -3.42 4.42 -29.53
N LEU A 51 -3.44 5.23 -30.60
CA LEU A 51 -4.52 6.20 -30.83
C LEU A 51 -5.86 5.50 -31.11
N ALA A 52 -5.85 4.41 -31.88
CA ALA A 52 -7.05 3.65 -32.21
C ALA A 52 -7.65 2.91 -31.01
N ASN A 53 -6.83 2.46 -30.06
CA ASN A 53 -7.28 1.76 -28.85
C ASN A 53 -7.63 2.70 -27.68
N LEU A 54 -7.35 4.00 -27.82
CA LEU A 54 -7.61 4.99 -26.78
C LEU A 54 -9.10 5.09 -26.40
N PRO A 55 -10.06 5.11 -27.35
CA PRO A 55 -11.50 5.16 -27.06
C PRO A 55 -11.96 3.92 -26.27
N ASP A 56 -11.56 2.73 -26.71
CA ASP A 56 -11.88 1.47 -26.04
C ASP A 56 -11.30 1.43 -24.62
N SER A 57 -10.10 1.96 -24.42
CA SER A 57 -9.47 2.05 -23.09
C SER A 57 -10.21 3.03 -22.15
N LEU A 58 -10.75 4.12 -22.69
CA LEU A 58 -11.53 5.09 -21.92
C LEU A 58 -12.91 4.54 -21.57
N GLU A 59 -13.54 3.82 -22.50
CA GLU A 59 -14.81 3.16 -22.26
C GLU A 59 -14.67 2.06 -21.21
N MET A 60 -13.61 1.24 -21.28
CA MET A 60 -13.28 0.27 -20.23
C MET A 60 -13.05 0.93 -18.87
N ARG A 61 -12.31 2.03 -18.81
CA ARG A 61 -12.08 2.78 -17.56
C ARG A 61 -13.35 3.40 -17.00
N LYS A 62 -14.25 3.87 -17.87
CA LYS A 62 -15.57 4.37 -17.46
C LYS A 62 -16.42 3.24 -16.90
N LEU A 63 -16.49 2.11 -17.59
CA LEU A 63 -17.21 0.92 -17.15
C LEU A 63 -16.66 0.38 -15.82
N GLU A 64 -15.35 0.43 -15.62
CA GLU A 64 -14.70 0.03 -14.37
C GLU A 64 -14.97 1.00 -13.23
N ALA A 65 -14.88 2.31 -13.48
CA ALA A 65 -15.23 3.32 -12.47
C ALA A 65 -16.71 3.20 -12.08
N GLU A 66 -17.59 2.98 -13.06
CA GLU A 66 -19.02 2.70 -12.82
C GLU A 66 -19.23 1.37 -12.08
N ALA A 67 -18.47 0.33 -12.42
CA ALA A 67 -18.52 -0.97 -11.72
C ALA A 67 -18.01 -0.86 -10.28
N GLN A 68 -16.98 -0.05 -10.01
CA GLN A 68 -16.48 0.24 -8.66
C GLN A 68 -17.51 1.02 -7.84
N VAL A 69 -18.15 2.04 -8.42
CA VAL A 69 -19.26 2.74 -7.78
C VAL A 69 -20.43 1.78 -7.51
N ARG A 70 -20.75 0.89 -8.46
CA ARG A 70 -21.81 -0.12 -8.30
C ARG A 70 -21.47 -1.13 -7.20
N ALA A 71 -20.22 -1.61 -7.14
CA ALA A 71 -19.75 -2.53 -6.11
C ALA A 71 -19.76 -1.86 -4.73
N ALA A 72 -19.27 -0.63 -4.61
CA ALA A 72 -19.32 0.13 -3.37
C ALA A 72 -20.76 0.41 -2.91
N ARG A 73 -21.68 0.68 -3.84
CA ARG A 73 -23.12 0.81 -3.54
C ARG A 73 -23.73 -0.52 -3.09
N ALA A 74 -23.34 -1.64 -3.71
CA ALA A 74 -23.83 -2.97 -3.35
C ALA A 74 -23.33 -3.39 -1.97
N GLU A 75 -22.05 -3.14 -1.65
CA GLU A 75 -21.46 -3.38 -0.34
C GLU A 75 -22.11 -2.50 0.74
N ALA A 76 -22.30 -1.20 0.46
CA ALA A 76 -23.03 -0.30 1.34
C ALA A 76 -24.48 -0.74 1.57
N ALA A 77 -25.16 -1.19 0.52
CA ALA A 77 -26.52 -1.71 0.61
C ALA A 77 -26.58 -3.01 1.42
N ALA A 78 -25.64 -3.94 1.23
CA ALA A 78 -25.54 -5.18 1.99
C ALA A 78 -25.27 -4.90 3.48
N ALA A 79 -24.32 -4.02 3.78
CA ALA A 79 -24.05 -3.59 5.15
C ALA A 79 -25.26 -2.90 5.80
N SER A 80 -25.98 -2.05 5.06
CA SER A 80 -27.21 -1.41 5.54
C SER A 80 -28.35 -2.42 5.73
N GLN A 81 -28.48 -3.44 4.87
CA GLN A 81 -29.50 -4.48 5.03
C GLN A 81 -29.21 -5.40 6.21
N GLU A 82 -27.94 -5.74 6.44
CA GLU A 82 -27.52 -6.56 7.58
C GLU A 82 -27.76 -5.81 8.90
N ALA A 83 -27.39 -4.52 8.95
CA ALA A 83 -27.67 -3.66 10.10
C ALA A 83 -29.19 -3.49 10.34
N GLU A 84 -29.99 -3.33 9.29
CA GLU A 84 -31.46 -3.24 9.40
C GLU A 84 -32.09 -4.57 9.87
N ARG A 85 -31.59 -5.72 9.39
CA ARG A 85 -32.03 -7.05 9.87
C ARG A 85 -31.72 -7.24 11.35
N ALA A 86 -30.53 -6.84 11.79
CA ALA A 86 -30.16 -6.87 13.20
C ALA A 86 -31.08 -5.96 14.04
N ARG A 87 -31.40 -4.75 13.55
CA ARG A 87 -32.34 -3.82 14.20
C ARG A 87 -33.74 -4.44 14.35
N LEU A 88 -34.31 -4.97 13.28
CA LEU A 88 -35.65 -5.59 13.29
C LEU A 88 -35.70 -6.82 14.21
N GLY A 89 -34.61 -7.61 14.27
CA GLY A 89 -34.49 -8.72 15.19
C GLY A 89 -34.53 -8.29 16.67
N LEU A 90 -33.85 -7.18 16.99
CA LEU A 90 -33.89 -6.58 18.32
C LEU A 90 -35.26 -5.96 18.64
N GLU A 91 -35.89 -5.29 17.68
CA GLU A 91 -37.22 -4.70 17.85
C GLU A 91 -38.28 -5.78 18.15
N SER A 92 -38.22 -6.92 17.46
CA SER A 92 -39.06 -8.08 17.74
C SER A 92 -38.82 -8.65 19.14
N ALA A 93 -37.56 -8.71 19.59
CA ALA A 93 -37.21 -9.15 20.94
C ALA A 93 -37.74 -8.19 22.02
N VAL A 94 -37.64 -6.87 21.80
CA VAL A 94 -38.22 -5.82 22.67
C VAL A 94 -39.74 -5.98 22.76
N ALA A 95 -40.42 -6.14 21.62
CA ALA A 95 -41.87 -6.30 21.58
C ALA A 95 -42.34 -7.57 22.31
N SER A 96 -41.61 -8.68 22.17
CA SER A 96 -41.88 -9.94 22.90
C SER A 96 -41.64 -9.81 24.41
N ALA A 97 -40.59 -9.09 24.80
CA ALA A 97 -40.31 -8.78 26.21
C ALA A 97 -41.42 -7.91 26.83
N ARG A 98 -41.88 -6.87 26.11
CA ARG A 98 -43.00 -6.01 26.50
C ARG A 98 -44.32 -6.76 26.67
N ALA A 99 -44.66 -7.62 25.71
CA ALA A 99 -45.87 -8.44 25.79
C ALA A 99 -45.85 -9.40 27.00
N SER A 100 -44.66 -9.86 27.39
CA SER A 100 -44.47 -10.72 28.57
C SER A 100 -44.37 -9.93 29.89
N ALA A 101 -44.09 -8.62 29.83
CA ALA A 101 -43.88 -7.73 30.97
C ALA A 101 -45.17 -7.16 31.60
N ALA A 102 -46.32 -7.32 30.94
CA ALA A 102 -47.64 -6.92 31.45
C ALA A 102 -48.06 -7.61 32.78
N ALA A 103 -47.23 -8.51 33.33
CA ALA A 103 -47.44 -9.21 34.59
C ALA A 103 -46.47 -8.80 35.75
N GLY A 104 -45.85 -7.61 35.67
CA GLY A 104 -45.30 -6.87 36.83
C GLY A 104 -44.13 -7.50 37.60
N ASP A 105 -42.88 -7.12 37.28
CA ASP A 105 -41.74 -7.24 38.20
C ASP A 105 -40.58 -6.30 37.82
N LYS A 106 -39.76 -5.86 38.79
CA LYS A 106 -38.67 -4.86 38.59
C LYS A 106 -37.56 -5.35 37.65
N ASP A 107 -37.27 -6.65 37.64
CA ASP A 107 -36.28 -7.25 36.74
C ASP A 107 -36.70 -7.21 35.26
N ARG A 108 -38.01 -7.11 34.99
CA ARG A 108 -38.54 -6.97 33.63
C ARG A 108 -38.42 -5.56 33.07
N ALA A 109 -38.60 -4.54 33.92
CA ALA A 109 -38.33 -3.15 33.53
C ALA A 109 -36.84 -2.95 33.17
N ARG A 110 -35.93 -3.64 33.88
CA ARG A 110 -34.51 -3.66 33.55
C ARG A 110 -34.23 -4.34 32.20
N ALA A 111 -34.87 -5.48 31.93
CA ALA A 111 -34.73 -6.19 30.66
C ALA A 111 -35.30 -5.40 29.46
N GLU A 112 -36.42 -4.68 29.66
CA GLU A 112 -37.01 -3.79 28.65
C GLU A 112 -36.08 -2.63 28.32
N LEU A 113 -35.53 -1.97 29.35
CA LEU A 113 -34.61 -0.84 29.17
C LEU A 113 -33.27 -1.27 28.53
N GLU A 114 -32.78 -2.48 28.83
CA GLU A 114 -31.61 -3.07 28.18
C GLU A 114 -31.87 -3.41 26.70
N ALA A 115 -33.08 -3.89 26.38
CA ALA A 115 -33.46 -4.20 25.00
C ALA A 115 -33.69 -2.92 24.18
N GLU A 116 -34.27 -1.87 24.76
CA GLU A 116 -34.39 -0.53 24.15
C GLU A 116 -33.03 0.11 23.90
N ALA A 117 -32.08 0.00 24.84
CA ALA A 117 -30.72 0.49 24.67
C ALA A 117 -30.00 -0.22 23.51
N LYS A 118 -30.17 -1.55 23.37
CA LYS A 118 -29.64 -2.32 22.23
C LYS A 118 -30.28 -1.90 20.90
N LEU A 119 -31.57 -1.62 20.88
CA LEU A 119 -32.27 -1.13 19.69
C LEU A 119 -31.75 0.26 19.26
N ALA A 120 -31.55 1.17 20.22
CA ALA A 120 -30.98 2.49 19.95
C ALA A 120 -29.54 2.41 19.41
N LEU A 121 -28.72 1.50 19.94
CA LEU A 121 -27.36 1.27 19.46
C LEU A 121 -27.32 0.71 18.03
N ALA A 122 -28.23 -0.22 17.71
CA ALA A 122 -28.37 -0.76 16.36
C ALA A 122 -28.80 0.32 15.35
N GLN A 123 -29.68 1.25 15.76
CA GLN A 123 -30.09 2.39 14.95
C GLN A 123 -28.92 3.32 14.63
N VAL A 124 -28.11 3.68 15.62
CA VAL A 124 -26.92 4.52 15.44
C VAL A 124 -25.88 3.85 14.53
N THR A 125 -25.70 2.54 14.65
CA THR A 125 -24.79 1.75 13.81
C THR A 125 -25.24 1.75 12.35
N LEU A 126 -26.54 1.59 12.10
CA LEU A 126 -27.15 1.67 10.78
C LEU A 126 -26.95 3.07 10.16
N ASP A 127 -27.18 4.12 10.93
CA ASP A 127 -27.05 5.51 10.45
C ASP A 127 -25.58 5.86 10.15
N TYR A 128 -24.63 5.36 10.93
CA TYR A 128 -23.20 5.49 10.64
C TYR A 128 -22.76 4.74 9.38
N ALA A 129 -23.24 3.51 9.17
CA ALA A 129 -22.97 2.74 7.96
C ALA A 129 -23.50 3.46 6.71
N LYS A 130 -24.67 4.11 6.81
CA LYS A 130 -25.22 4.96 5.74
C LYS A 130 -24.36 6.20 5.46
N VAL A 131 -23.89 6.90 6.49
CA VAL A 131 -23.10 8.13 6.31
C VAL A 131 -21.69 7.84 5.77
N SER A 132 -21.00 6.84 6.31
CA SER A 132 -19.64 6.46 5.86
C SER A 132 -19.61 5.96 4.41
N SER A 133 -20.64 5.20 4.01
CA SER A 133 -20.79 4.76 2.63
C SER A 133 -21.08 5.91 1.67
N VAL A 134 -21.87 6.93 2.07
CA VAL A 134 -22.13 8.13 1.26
C VAL A 134 -20.83 8.88 0.94
N ALA A 135 -19.92 9.04 1.90
CA ALA A 135 -18.64 9.72 1.67
C ALA A 135 -17.71 8.94 0.73
N ALA A 136 -17.66 7.61 0.85
CA ALA A 136 -16.89 6.75 -0.06
C ALA A 136 -17.49 6.75 -1.48
N ILE A 137 -18.82 6.67 -1.60
CA ILE A 137 -19.55 6.75 -2.86
C ILE A 137 -19.33 8.12 -3.51
N ALA A 138 -19.38 9.22 -2.76
CA ALA A 138 -19.15 10.56 -3.29
C ALA A 138 -17.74 10.73 -3.89
N ARG A 139 -16.70 10.20 -3.23
CA ARG A 139 -15.32 10.20 -3.77
C ARG A 139 -15.21 9.40 -5.06
N LEU A 140 -15.86 8.23 -5.12
CA LEU A 140 -15.88 7.41 -6.33
C LEU A 140 -16.67 8.08 -7.46
N GLN A 141 -17.81 8.72 -7.16
CA GLN A 141 -18.60 9.49 -8.13
C GLN A 141 -17.84 10.71 -8.66
N GLN A 142 -17.10 11.41 -7.81
CA GLN A 142 -16.21 12.48 -8.24
C GLN A 142 -15.16 11.95 -9.23
N LYS A 143 -14.50 10.83 -8.91
CA LYS A 143 -13.58 10.16 -9.86
C LYS A 143 -14.28 9.74 -11.16
N THR A 144 -15.51 9.24 -11.11
CA THR A 144 -16.28 8.92 -12.32
C THR A 144 -16.58 10.17 -13.16
N SER A 145 -16.91 11.31 -12.53
CA SER A 145 -17.13 12.57 -13.24
C SER A 145 -15.85 13.14 -13.86
N GLU A 146 -14.71 12.98 -13.18
CA GLU A 146 -13.39 13.35 -13.69
C GLU A 146 -13.00 12.50 -14.90
N VAL A 147 -13.23 11.17 -14.84
CA VAL A 147 -13.04 10.24 -15.97
C VAL A 147 -14.00 10.58 -17.12
N ALA A 148 -15.24 10.96 -16.84
CA ALA A 148 -16.23 11.36 -17.84
C ALA A 148 -15.92 12.70 -18.53
N SER A 149 -15.18 13.59 -17.86
CA SER A 149 -14.83 14.92 -18.37
C SER A 149 -13.78 14.93 -19.49
N GLN A 150 -13.28 13.75 -19.92
CA GLN A 150 -12.23 13.59 -20.93
C GLN A 150 -10.94 14.36 -20.65
N ALA A 151 -10.74 14.87 -19.42
CA ALA A 151 -9.48 15.46 -19.02
C ALA A 151 -8.37 14.41 -19.20
N LYS A 152 -7.41 14.70 -20.08
CA LYS A 152 -6.30 13.80 -20.40
C LYS A 152 -5.47 13.59 -19.13
N MET A 153 -5.79 12.55 -18.38
CA MET A 153 -5.05 12.18 -17.17
C MET A 153 -3.60 11.95 -17.57
N THR A 154 -2.72 12.78 -17.03
CA THR A 154 -1.30 12.67 -17.24
C THR A 154 -0.68 12.05 -15.99
N TYR A 155 0.02 10.94 -16.18
CA TYR A 155 0.77 10.27 -15.13
C TYR A 155 2.23 10.69 -15.26
N PRO A 156 2.70 11.65 -14.45
CA PRO A 156 4.09 12.01 -14.50
C PRO A 156 4.94 10.80 -14.08
N LYS A 157 6.03 10.56 -14.82
CA LYS A 157 6.97 9.46 -14.51
C LYS A 157 7.64 9.68 -13.16
N ASP A 158 7.94 10.94 -12.83
CA ASP A 158 8.34 11.35 -11.49
C ASP A 158 7.13 11.93 -10.74
N PRO A 159 6.63 11.25 -9.70
CA PRO A 159 5.48 11.72 -8.94
C PRO A 159 5.82 12.78 -7.89
N LEU A 160 7.10 13.06 -7.64
CA LEU A 160 7.52 14.08 -6.68
C LEU A 160 7.65 15.43 -7.38
N ILE A 161 6.64 16.29 -7.27
CA ILE A 161 6.59 17.59 -7.96
C ILE A 161 6.55 18.70 -6.92
N GLY A 162 7.56 19.58 -6.93
CA GLY A 162 7.61 20.71 -6.00
C GLY A 162 7.62 20.29 -4.52
N GLY A 163 8.20 19.13 -4.19
CA GLY A 163 8.25 18.59 -2.83
C GLY A 163 6.96 17.90 -2.37
N VAL A 164 5.95 17.79 -3.23
CA VAL A 164 4.70 17.08 -2.93
C VAL A 164 4.65 15.79 -3.74
N LEU A 165 4.39 14.68 -3.08
CA LEU A 165 4.18 13.40 -3.75
C LEU A 165 2.75 13.31 -4.30
N HIS A 166 2.61 13.13 -5.61
CA HIS A 166 1.32 12.95 -6.25
C HIS A 166 1.06 11.47 -6.55
N ILE A 167 0.08 10.91 -5.85
CA ILE A 167 -0.36 9.53 -5.99
C ILE A 167 -1.54 9.50 -6.94
N SER A 168 -1.38 8.80 -8.07
CA SER A 168 -2.41 8.72 -9.09
C SER A 168 -3.52 7.72 -8.74
N ASP A 169 -4.54 7.64 -9.59
CA ASP A 169 -5.57 6.59 -9.52
C ASP A 169 -5.03 5.18 -9.82
N ARG A 170 -3.76 5.05 -10.24
CA ARG A 170 -3.04 3.77 -10.38
C ARG A 170 -2.54 3.26 -9.02
N ARG A 171 -3.42 3.32 -8.04
CA ARG A 171 -3.20 3.06 -6.62
C ARG A 171 -3.73 1.67 -6.23
N ILE A 172 -2.93 0.95 -5.44
CA ILE A 172 -3.26 -0.36 -4.90
C ILE A 172 -3.21 -0.28 -3.37
N PRO A 173 -4.33 -0.46 -2.66
CA PRO A 173 -4.31 -0.51 -1.21
C PRO A 173 -3.59 -1.76 -0.70
N PHE A 174 -2.64 -1.59 0.22
CA PHE A 174 -1.91 -2.67 0.90
C PHE A 174 -1.99 -2.42 2.40
N ASN A 175 -3.08 -2.91 3.01
CA ASN A 175 -3.39 -2.63 4.41
C ASN A 175 -3.77 -3.92 5.14
N GLY A 176 -3.47 -3.98 6.44
CA GLY A 176 -3.70 -5.16 7.26
C GLY A 176 -2.69 -6.29 7.02
N VAL A 177 -3.06 -7.49 7.45
CA VAL A 177 -2.20 -8.67 7.41
C VAL A 177 -1.94 -9.12 5.97
N VAL A 178 -0.69 -9.38 5.63
CA VAL A 178 -0.29 -9.96 4.35
C VAL A 178 -0.73 -11.43 4.31
N ASN A 179 -1.74 -11.71 3.50
CA ASN A 179 -2.26 -13.04 3.23
C ASN A 179 -2.49 -13.23 1.72
N ASP A 180 -2.94 -14.41 1.32
CA ASP A 180 -3.15 -14.72 -0.10
C ASP A 180 -4.20 -13.84 -0.76
N ALA A 181 -5.25 -13.42 -0.03
CA ALA A 181 -6.29 -12.56 -0.58
C ALA A 181 -5.72 -11.17 -0.92
N LEU A 182 -4.95 -10.58 0.00
CA LEU A 182 -4.26 -9.31 -0.25
C LEU A 182 -3.27 -9.46 -1.41
N ALA A 183 -2.47 -10.52 -1.40
CA ALA A 183 -1.43 -10.72 -2.40
C ALA A 183 -2.01 -10.91 -3.81
N ARG A 184 -3.09 -11.69 -3.96
CA ARG A 184 -3.81 -11.81 -5.25
C ARG A 184 -4.36 -10.47 -5.71
N SER A 185 -5.04 -9.74 -4.83
CA SER A 185 -5.57 -8.40 -5.13
C SER A 185 -4.49 -7.44 -5.64
N VAL A 186 -3.31 -7.43 -5.00
CA VAL A 186 -2.18 -6.61 -5.43
C VAL A 186 -1.64 -7.06 -6.79
N CYS A 187 -1.41 -8.36 -6.99
CA CYS A 187 -0.87 -8.90 -8.24
C CYS A 187 -1.83 -8.65 -9.42
N ASP A 188 -3.12 -8.95 -9.25
CA ASP A 188 -4.15 -8.74 -10.27
C ASP A 188 -4.23 -7.26 -10.65
N ARG A 189 -4.13 -6.36 -9.67
CA ARG A 189 -4.16 -4.92 -9.91
C ARG A 189 -2.91 -4.40 -10.62
N ILE A 190 -1.72 -4.96 -10.33
CA ILE A 190 -0.50 -4.67 -11.09
C ILE A 190 -0.66 -5.12 -12.55
N ALA A 191 -1.13 -6.35 -12.79
CA ALA A 191 -1.35 -6.89 -14.12
C ALA A 191 -2.36 -6.04 -14.92
N PHE A 192 -3.45 -5.66 -14.26
CA PHE A 192 -4.46 -4.76 -14.78
C PHE A 192 -3.88 -3.41 -15.23
N TYR A 193 -3.11 -2.74 -14.37
CA TYR A 193 -2.54 -1.44 -14.71
C TYR A 193 -1.48 -1.54 -15.82
N ASN A 194 -0.72 -2.63 -15.85
CA ASN A 194 0.20 -2.94 -16.94
C ASN A 194 -0.52 -3.13 -18.29
N ALA A 195 -1.74 -3.67 -18.30
CA ALA A 195 -2.53 -3.79 -19.52
C ALA A 195 -3.01 -2.42 -20.04
N GLN A 196 -3.28 -1.47 -19.15
CA GLN A 196 -3.71 -0.11 -19.52
C GLN A 196 -2.55 0.77 -19.98
N ASP A 197 -1.46 0.81 -19.22
CA ASP A 197 -0.29 1.63 -19.50
C ASP A 197 0.94 0.97 -18.87
N THR A 198 1.97 0.74 -19.68
CA THR A 198 3.20 0.05 -19.25
C THR A 198 4.30 1.01 -18.80
N GLU A 199 4.09 2.31 -18.92
CA GLU A 199 5.08 3.35 -18.60
C GLU A 199 4.66 4.16 -17.36
N ALA A 200 3.36 4.34 -17.16
CA ALA A 200 2.82 5.12 -16.03
C ALA A 200 3.00 4.39 -14.69
N PRO A 201 3.51 5.08 -13.65
CA PRO A 201 3.78 4.47 -12.35
C PRO A 201 2.52 3.91 -11.67
N ILE A 202 2.72 2.83 -10.94
CA ILE A 202 1.73 2.17 -10.08
C ILE A 202 2.15 2.42 -8.62
N PHE A 203 1.21 2.76 -7.76
CA PHE A 203 1.46 3.07 -6.36
C PHE A 203 0.84 2.00 -5.46
N ILE A 204 1.66 1.20 -4.80
CA ILE A 204 1.21 0.40 -3.65
C ILE A 204 1.18 1.34 -2.44
N VAL A 205 0.02 1.53 -1.83
CA VAL A 205 -0.18 2.46 -0.72
C VAL A 205 -0.45 1.67 0.56
N ILE A 206 0.46 1.79 1.52
CA ILE A 206 0.42 1.19 2.84
C ILE A 206 0.08 2.29 3.85
N ASP A 207 -1.18 2.34 4.27
CA ASP A 207 -1.58 3.17 5.41
C ASP A 207 -1.09 2.50 6.70
N ARG A 208 -1.35 1.19 6.84
CA ARG A 208 -0.90 0.37 7.97
C ARG A 208 -0.85 -1.11 7.62
N SER A 209 0.31 -1.75 7.76
CA SER A 209 0.44 -3.22 7.65
C SER A 209 1.47 -3.80 8.61
N PRO A 210 1.10 -4.79 9.45
CA PRO A 210 2.04 -5.53 10.29
C PRO A 210 2.87 -6.58 9.52
N GLY A 211 2.70 -6.69 8.20
CA GLY A 211 3.24 -7.81 7.42
C GLY A 211 2.38 -9.06 7.55
N GLY A 212 2.98 -10.24 7.39
CA GLY A 212 2.24 -11.52 7.40
C GLY A 212 3.01 -12.62 6.66
N SER A 213 2.29 -13.41 5.87
CA SER A 213 2.83 -14.56 5.13
C SER A 213 4.01 -14.19 4.23
N VAL A 214 5.13 -14.88 4.43
CA VAL A 214 6.35 -14.73 3.63
C VAL A 214 6.09 -15.10 2.17
N MET A 215 5.34 -16.18 1.92
CA MET A 215 5.03 -16.66 0.58
C MET A 215 4.12 -15.69 -0.17
N SER A 216 3.08 -15.19 0.49
CA SER A 216 2.16 -14.22 -0.12
C SER A 216 2.88 -12.90 -0.40
N GLY A 217 3.76 -12.45 0.51
CA GLY A 217 4.61 -11.28 0.26
C GLY A 217 5.63 -11.50 -0.86
N TYR A 218 6.21 -12.69 -0.99
CA TYR A 218 7.11 -13.02 -2.10
C TYR A 218 6.40 -12.98 -3.45
N MET A 219 5.13 -13.42 -3.53
CA MET A 219 4.31 -13.29 -4.73
C MET A 219 4.17 -11.83 -5.17
N ILE A 220 3.98 -10.91 -4.22
CA ILE A 220 3.90 -9.47 -4.47
C ILE A 220 5.24 -8.93 -4.97
N LEU A 221 6.36 -9.32 -4.36
CA LEU A 221 7.71 -8.93 -4.80
C LEU A 221 7.96 -9.35 -6.26
N GLN A 222 7.58 -10.58 -6.63
CA GLN A 222 7.73 -11.06 -8.00
C GLN A 222 6.86 -10.27 -8.99
N ALA A 223 5.63 -9.92 -8.61
CA ALA A 223 4.76 -9.08 -9.43
C ALA A 223 5.33 -7.67 -9.61
N MET A 224 5.93 -7.09 -8.57
CA MET A 224 6.62 -5.80 -8.65
C MET A 224 7.86 -5.85 -9.56
N GLU A 225 8.69 -6.89 -9.42
CA GLU A 225 9.94 -7.07 -10.18
C GLU A 225 9.68 -7.34 -11.66
N THR A 226 8.60 -8.05 -11.99
CA THR A 226 8.23 -8.39 -13.38
C THR A 226 7.31 -7.38 -14.05
N SER A 227 6.80 -6.39 -13.30
CA SER A 227 5.95 -5.33 -13.82
C SER A 227 6.70 -4.46 -14.85
N LYS A 228 6.05 -4.16 -15.97
CA LYS A 228 6.60 -3.23 -16.99
C LYS A 228 6.52 -1.79 -16.49
N ALA A 229 5.36 -1.40 -15.98
CA ALA A 229 5.16 -0.14 -15.31
C ALA A 229 5.97 -0.10 -14.01
N PRO A 230 6.62 1.04 -13.68
CA PRO A 230 7.35 1.15 -12.44
C PRO A 230 6.38 1.07 -11.25
N VAL A 231 6.64 0.15 -10.32
CA VAL A 231 5.86 0.02 -9.08
C VAL A 231 6.59 0.73 -7.95
N PHE A 232 5.91 1.73 -7.39
CA PHE A 232 6.37 2.49 -6.24
C PHE A 232 5.57 2.11 -5.00
N VAL A 233 6.21 2.18 -3.84
CA VAL A 233 5.55 1.92 -2.55
C VAL A 233 5.45 3.22 -1.76
N VAL A 234 4.30 3.51 -1.17
CA VAL A 234 4.09 4.67 -0.32
C VAL A 234 3.63 4.18 1.04
N VAL A 235 4.35 4.53 2.10
CA VAL A 235 3.98 4.18 3.47
C VAL A 235 3.59 5.45 4.21
N LYS A 236 2.39 5.45 4.80
CA LYS A 236 1.89 6.62 5.52
C LYS A 236 2.04 6.49 7.03
N GLY A 237 1.68 5.33 7.59
CA GLY A 237 1.69 5.11 9.04
C GLY A 237 2.74 4.10 9.47
N TYR A 238 2.51 2.84 9.11
CA TYR A 238 3.29 1.72 9.64
C TYR A 238 3.45 0.60 8.61
N CYS A 239 4.68 0.13 8.43
CA CYS A 239 4.95 -1.13 7.74
C CYS A 239 5.96 -1.97 8.52
N ALA A 240 5.64 -3.26 8.70
CA ALA A 240 6.52 -4.19 9.37
C ALA A 240 6.67 -5.51 8.63
N SER A 241 7.74 -6.25 8.93
CA SER A 241 7.95 -7.61 8.44
C SER A 241 7.88 -7.62 6.90
N MET A 242 7.05 -8.48 6.30
CA MET A 242 6.87 -8.53 4.85
C MET A 242 6.46 -7.20 4.21
N ALA A 243 5.72 -6.32 4.90
CA ALA A 243 5.38 -5.00 4.37
C ALA A 243 6.59 -4.06 4.32
N ALA A 244 7.48 -4.14 5.33
CA ALA A 244 8.75 -3.41 5.33
C ALA A 244 9.68 -3.93 4.23
N ILE A 245 9.76 -5.25 4.03
CA ILE A 245 10.55 -5.87 2.94
C ILE A 245 10.06 -5.40 1.56
N VAL A 246 8.74 -5.41 1.33
CA VAL A 246 8.13 -4.86 0.10
C VAL A 246 8.51 -3.39 -0.10
N THR A 247 8.51 -2.61 0.97
CA THR A 247 8.90 -1.19 0.93
C THR A 247 10.38 -1.00 0.57
N THR A 248 11.28 -1.78 1.18
CA THR A 248 12.72 -1.68 0.96
C THR A 248 13.13 -2.16 -0.43
N LEU A 249 12.51 -3.23 -0.92
CA LEU A 249 12.83 -3.81 -2.24
C LEU A 249 12.12 -3.09 -3.40
N ALA A 250 11.23 -2.14 -3.13
CA ALA A 250 10.63 -1.31 -4.17
C ALA A 250 11.70 -0.51 -4.92
N LYS A 251 11.45 -0.29 -6.22
CA LYS A 251 12.33 0.55 -7.05
C LYS A 251 12.44 1.97 -6.49
N ARG A 252 11.31 2.51 -6.02
CA ARG A 252 11.21 3.76 -5.28
C ARG A 252 10.15 3.60 -4.19
N SER A 253 10.44 4.09 -3.00
CA SER A 253 9.52 4.08 -1.87
C SER A 253 9.53 5.39 -1.11
N PHE A 254 8.33 5.83 -0.72
CA PHE A 254 8.10 7.12 -0.08
C PHE A 254 7.54 6.89 1.32
N VAL A 255 8.08 7.62 2.30
CA VAL A 255 7.66 7.55 3.70
C VAL A 255 7.45 8.96 4.25
N TYR A 256 6.56 9.12 5.22
CA TYR A 256 6.58 10.32 6.06
C TYR A 256 7.74 10.23 7.06
N PRO A 257 8.25 11.37 7.58
CA PRO A 257 9.31 11.36 8.60
C PRO A 257 8.96 10.47 9.79
N GLN A 258 7.71 10.52 10.26
CA GLN A 258 7.26 9.79 11.45
C GLN A 258 6.76 8.36 11.16
N THR A 259 6.76 7.92 9.91
CA THR A 259 6.35 6.54 9.56
C THR A 259 7.22 5.54 10.31
N ILE A 260 6.62 4.49 10.86
CA ILE A 260 7.36 3.42 11.54
C ILE A 260 7.63 2.30 10.55
N VAL A 261 8.90 1.95 10.37
CA VAL A 261 9.36 0.82 9.56
C VAL A 261 10.04 -0.19 10.48
N LEU A 262 9.62 -1.45 10.41
CA LEU A 262 10.13 -2.50 11.30
C LEU A 262 10.58 -3.75 10.53
N HIS A 263 11.85 -4.10 10.67
CA HIS A 263 12.39 -5.39 10.22
C HIS A 263 12.67 -6.31 11.42
N HIS A 264 12.44 -7.60 11.24
CA HIS A 264 12.67 -8.66 12.23
C HIS A 264 12.82 -10.00 11.51
N GLN A 265 13.45 -11.01 12.14
CA GLN A 265 13.56 -12.35 11.56
C GLN A 265 12.17 -13.00 11.39
N ALA A 266 12.02 -13.82 10.35
CA ALA A 266 10.77 -14.53 10.13
C ALA A 266 10.52 -15.57 11.23
N SER A 267 9.36 -15.51 11.86
CA SER A 267 8.91 -16.53 12.82
C SER A 267 8.33 -17.75 12.10
N THR A 268 8.66 -18.94 12.57
CA THR A 268 8.13 -20.20 12.03
C THR A 268 7.81 -21.18 13.16
N GLY A 269 6.70 -21.90 13.04
CA GLY A 269 6.37 -23.04 13.89
C GLY A 269 6.61 -24.34 13.12
N VAL A 270 7.30 -25.29 13.74
CA VAL A 270 7.63 -26.59 13.12
C VAL A 270 7.14 -27.71 14.02
N SER A 271 6.53 -28.74 13.44
CA SER A 271 6.00 -29.90 14.17
C SER A 271 6.24 -31.19 13.37
N GLY A 272 6.55 -32.29 14.05
CA GLY A 272 6.80 -33.59 13.43
C GLY A 272 7.80 -34.41 14.24
N ASN A 273 8.31 -35.50 13.66
CA ASN A 273 9.45 -36.21 14.26
C ASN A 273 10.74 -35.37 14.15
N MET A 274 11.80 -35.77 14.88
CA MET A 274 13.05 -34.99 14.94
C MET A 274 13.68 -34.73 13.57
N THR A 275 13.68 -35.73 12.68
CA THR A 275 14.21 -35.59 11.32
C THR A 275 13.40 -34.57 10.51
N GLN A 276 12.06 -34.67 10.52
CA GLN A 276 11.17 -33.75 9.82
C GLN A 276 11.34 -32.32 10.33
N MET A 277 11.46 -32.14 11.66
CA MET A 277 11.64 -30.82 12.25
C MET A 277 12.97 -30.19 11.83
N GLN A 278 14.05 -30.97 11.81
CA GLN A 278 15.36 -30.50 11.39
C GLN A 278 15.38 -30.12 9.89
N GLU A 279 14.75 -30.92 9.04
CA GLU A 279 14.62 -30.64 7.61
C GLU A 279 13.82 -29.37 7.36
N GLN A 280 12.66 -29.23 8.02
CA GLN A 280 11.80 -28.06 7.87
C GLN A 280 12.48 -26.79 8.36
N LEU A 281 13.18 -26.84 9.50
CA LEU A 281 13.93 -25.69 10.03
C LEU A 281 15.04 -25.25 9.06
N LYS A 282 15.77 -26.20 8.47
CA LYS A 282 16.79 -25.91 7.46
C LYS A 282 16.19 -25.21 6.24
N TRP A 283 15.03 -25.67 5.75
CA TRP A 283 14.33 -25.03 4.64
C TRP A 283 13.82 -23.63 5.00
N SER A 284 13.19 -23.46 6.15
CA SER A 284 12.73 -22.14 6.62
C SER A 284 13.86 -21.12 6.69
N LYS A 285 15.04 -21.55 7.18
CA LYS A 285 16.24 -20.71 7.24
C LYS A 285 16.67 -20.26 5.84
N VAL A 286 16.79 -21.18 4.88
CA VAL A 286 17.17 -20.87 3.50
C VAL A 286 16.20 -19.88 2.86
N TRP A 287 14.89 -20.06 3.04
CA TRP A 287 13.88 -19.14 2.50
C TRP A 287 14.01 -17.73 3.07
N CYS A 288 14.19 -17.62 4.39
CA CYS A 288 14.34 -16.33 5.06
C CYS A 288 15.62 -15.61 4.61
N GLU A 289 16.76 -16.32 4.58
CA GLU A 289 18.05 -15.78 4.16
C GLU A 289 18.04 -15.32 2.70
N ARG A 290 17.36 -16.03 1.78
CA ARG A 290 17.27 -15.60 0.38
C ARG A 290 16.54 -14.26 0.19
N ILE A 291 15.49 -14.02 0.98
CA ILE A 291 14.76 -12.75 0.94
C ILE A 291 15.58 -11.65 1.61
N PHE A 292 16.16 -11.92 2.78
CA PHE A 292 17.01 -10.96 3.47
C PHE A 292 18.28 -10.64 2.72
N GLN A 293 18.84 -11.56 1.94
CA GLN A 293 19.97 -11.26 1.08
C GLN A 293 19.64 -10.15 0.08
N LYS A 294 18.42 -10.14 -0.49
CA LYS A 294 17.98 -9.04 -1.37
C LYS A 294 17.92 -7.72 -0.60
N VAL A 295 17.42 -7.73 0.64
CA VAL A 295 17.33 -6.54 1.51
C VAL A 295 18.73 -6.03 1.89
N ALA A 296 19.60 -6.91 2.38
CA ALA A 296 20.98 -6.63 2.77
C ALA A 296 21.78 -6.01 1.61
N VAL A 297 21.64 -6.57 0.40
CA VAL A 297 22.25 -6.00 -0.83
C VAL A 297 21.69 -4.61 -1.13
N ARG A 298 20.37 -4.40 -0.99
CA ARG A 298 19.73 -3.11 -1.25
C ARG A 298 20.20 -2.01 -0.31
N ILE A 299 20.37 -2.33 0.98
CA ILE A 299 20.83 -1.39 2.00
C ILE A 299 22.36 -1.24 2.02
N GLY A 300 23.09 -2.24 1.51
CA GLY A 300 24.55 -2.23 1.38
C GLY A 300 25.28 -2.72 2.62
N VAL A 301 24.72 -3.70 3.33
CA VAL A 301 25.37 -4.35 4.48
C VAL A 301 25.41 -5.88 4.26
N PRO A 302 26.36 -6.60 4.86
CA PRO A 302 26.37 -8.07 4.86
C PRO A 302 25.10 -8.64 5.50
N LEU A 303 24.64 -9.82 5.04
CA LEU A 303 23.43 -10.46 5.57
C LEU A 303 23.55 -10.75 7.08
N ASP A 304 24.70 -11.27 7.51
CA ASP A 304 24.93 -11.61 8.92
C ASP A 304 24.89 -10.36 9.80
N ASP A 305 25.43 -9.23 9.32
CA ASP A 305 25.38 -7.95 10.04
C ASP A 305 23.95 -7.40 10.09
N PHE A 306 23.18 -7.52 9.00
CA PHE A 306 21.77 -7.11 9.00
C PHE A 306 20.95 -7.89 10.02
N ILE A 307 21.17 -9.21 10.13
CA ILE A 307 20.52 -10.05 11.13
C ILE A 307 21.01 -9.70 12.53
N ALA A 308 22.32 -9.54 12.73
CA ALA A 308 22.88 -9.19 14.03
C ALA A 308 22.37 -7.84 14.54
N ASP A 309 22.23 -6.86 13.65
CA ASP A 309 21.70 -5.52 13.96
C ASP A 309 20.27 -5.58 14.52
N MET A 310 19.43 -6.51 14.05
CA MET A 310 18.07 -6.69 14.56
C MET A 310 18.04 -6.95 16.07
N TYR A 311 19.06 -7.66 16.57
CA TYR A 311 19.16 -8.09 17.96
C TYR A 311 20.02 -7.18 18.85
N LYS A 312 20.62 -6.11 18.30
CA LYS A 312 21.47 -5.20 19.09
C LYS A 312 20.70 -4.45 20.17
N ALA A 313 19.46 -4.04 19.88
CA ALA A 313 18.65 -3.22 20.76
C ALA A 313 17.53 -4.00 21.48
N THR A 314 17.05 -5.10 20.90
CA THR A 314 15.94 -5.88 21.45
C THR A 314 16.21 -7.38 21.36
N VAL A 315 15.77 -8.14 22.37
CA VAL A 315 15.88 -9.62 22.35
C VAL A 315 14.88 -10.28 21.41
N THR A 316 13.79 -9.56 21.05
CA THR A 316 12.80 -10.06 20.09
C THR A 316 13.31 -10.00 18.66
N GLY A 317 14.32 -9.18 18.38
CA GLY A 317 14.78 -8.91 17.01
C GLY A 317 13.91 -7.88 16.29
N ASP A 318 12.99 -7.22 16.99
CA ASP A 318 12.14 -6.17 16.42
C ASP A 318 12.93 -4.87 16.28
N TRP A 319 13.44 -4.63 15.08
CA TRP A 319 14.20 -3.42 14.78
C TRP A 319 13.33 -2.40 14.06
N LYS A 320 12.89 -1.42 14.83
CA LYS A 320 11.97 -0.35 14.43
C LYS A 320 12.72 0.96 14.36
N ILE A 321 12.50 1.71 13.28
CA ILE A 321 13.03 3.05 13.05
C ILE A 321 11.96 3.95 12.44
N HIS A 322 12.18 5.26 12.49
CA HIS A 322 11.31 6.25 11.84
C HIS A 322 11.65 6.40 10.35
N GLY A 323 10.78 7.06 9.58
CA GLY A 323 10.86 7.12 8.13
C GLY A 323 12.06 7.93 7.63
N ASP A 324 12.44 8.98 8.34
CA ASP A 324 13.66 9.74 8.07
C ASP A 324 14.93 8.88 8.25
N GLU A 325 15.04 8.15 9.36
CA GLU A 325 16.11 7.18 9.60
C GLU A 325 16.06 6.03 8.57
N ALA A 326 14.85 5.58 8.18
CA ALA A 326 14.68 4.53 7.18
C ALA A 326 15.27 4.95 5.83
N VAL A 327 15.13 6.21 5.41
CA VAL A 327 15.76 6.70 4.19
C VAL A 327 17.28 6.82 4.35
N GLN A 328 17.78 7.30 5.50
CA GLN A 328 19.22 7.36 5.78
C GLN A 328 19.88 5.97 5.71
N ARG A 329 19.17 4.94 6.18
CA ARG A 329 19.60 3.52 6.12
C ARG A 329 19.23 2.80 4.83
N LYS A 330 18.62 3.49 3.86
CA LYS A 330 18.18 2.95 2.56
C LYS A 330 17.09 1.86 2.65
N TRP A 331 16.34 1.83 3.74
CA TRP A 331 15.13 1.01 3.90
C TRP A 331 13.93 1.59 3.13
N ALA A 332 13.97 2.89 2.87
CA ALA A 332 13.11 3.60 1.93
C ALA A 332 13.97 4.53 1.06
N THR A 333 13.41 5.10 -0.02
CA THR A 333 14.18 5.95 -0.93
C THR A 333 13.98 7.44 -0.70
N ASP A 334 12.77 7.88 -0.36
CA ASP A 334 12.42 9.29 -0.28
C ASP A 334 11.58 9.59 0.97
N VAL A 335 11.94 10.64 1.70
CA VAL A 335 11.10 11.23 2.75
C VAL A 335 10.23 12.30 2.09
N VAL A 336 8.93 12.29 2.38
CA VAL A 336 7.99 13.30 1.88
C VAL A 336 7.18 13.88 3.03
N GLU A 337 6.96 15.19 3.02
CA GLU A 337 6.15 15.87 4.05
C GLU A 337 4.69 16.01 3.64
N ARG A 338 4.40 15.95 2.33
CA ARG A 338 3.06 16.14 1.78
C ARG A 338 2.80 15.14 0.66
N MET A 339 1.63 14.50 0.72
CA MET A 339 1.11 13.63 -0.33
C MET A 339 -0.26 14.12 -0.78
N ASN A 340 -0.50 14.08 -2.09
CA ASN A 340 -1.79 14.38 -2.71
C ASN A 340 -2.28 13.13 -3.45
N GLU A 341 -3.49 12.66 -3.12
CA GLU A 341 -4.15 11.55 -3.83
C GLU A 341 -5.09 12.08 -4.91
N ASN A 342 -4.51 12.86 -5.82
CA ASN A 342 -5.24 13.54 -6.87
C ASN A 342 -4.77 12.94 -8.18
N SER A 343 -5.69 12.32 -8.92
CA SER A 343 -5.55 12.21 -10.37
C SER A 343 -5.21 13.61 -10.89
N PHE A 344 -4.10 13.80 -11.62
CA PHE A 344 -3.82 15.11 -12.22
C PHE A 344 -4.92 15.45 -13.24
N THR A 345 -5.94 16.15 -12.77
CA THR A 345 -6.92 16.88 -13.56
C THR A 345 -6.62 18.35 -13.37
N SER A 346 -6.59 19.11 -14.46
CA SER A 346 -6.57 20.56 -14.35
C SER A 346 -7.90 21.00 -13.74
N ALA A 347 -7.83 21.64 -12.59
CA ALA A 347 -8.93 22.23 -11.81
C ALA A 347 -9.77 21.26 -10.96
N GLY A 348 -9.80 21.55 -9.67
CA GLY A 348 -10.73 20.94 -8.71
C GLY A 348 -10.33 21.27 -7.28
N THR A 349 -10.98 22.25 -6.67
CA THR A 349 -10.82 22.69 -5.28
C THR A 349 -10.82 21.50 -4.31
N ALA A 350 -9.91 21.52 -3.33
CA ALA A 350 -9.82 20.50 -2.29
C ALA A 350 -11.17 20.34 -1.57
N PRO A 351 -11.72 19.12 -1.43
CA PRO A 351 -12.96 18.90 -0.71
C PRO A 351 -12.77 19.15 0.79
N ALA A 352 -13.82 19.63 1.44
CA ALA A 352 -13.84 19.86 2.89
C ALA A 352 -13.56 18.56 3.66
N PRO A 353 -12.85 18.63 4.80
CA PRO A 353 -12.57 17.45 5.63
C PRO A 353 -13.87 16.79 6.07
N ALA A 354 -13.92 15.46 5.97
CA ALA A 354 -15.04 14.68 6.49
C ALA A 354 -15.16 14.89 8.01
N PRO A 355 -16.39 14.88 8.56
CA PRO A 355 -16.57 14.92 10.02
C PRO A 355 -15.83 13.74 10.64
N LEU A 356 -15.11 14.00 11.74
CA LEU A 356 -14.49 12.94 12.52
C LEU A 356 -15.58 11.97 13.02
N PRO A 357 -15.33 10.65 13.01
CA PRO A 357 -16.28 9.68 13.49
C PRO A 357 -16.58 9.93 14.97
N SER A 358 -17.87 10.05 15.31
CA SER A 358 -18.35 10.02 16.68
C SER A 358 -18.07 8.63 17.25
N THR A 359 -17.27 8.59 18.31
CA THR A 359 -17.01 7.41 19.12
C THR A 359 -18.29 6.98 19.82
N GLY A 360 -18.89 5.87 19.37
CA GLY A 360 -20.15 5.34 19.89
C GLY A 360 -20.10 5.10 21.40
N PHE A 361 -21.20 5.43 22.09
CA PHE A 361 -21.45 5.15 23.50
C PHE A 361 -22.77 4.42 23.72
N GLY A 362 -22.78 3.53 24.72
CA GLY A 362 -24.01 2.92 25.22
C GLY A 362 -23.94 2.28 26.62
N ASP A 363 -22.81 1.72 27.04
CA ASP A 363 -22.79 0.94 28.29
C ASP A 363 -22.34 1.76 29.50
N VAL A 364 -23.26 2.31 30.28
CA VAL A 364 -22.87 3.03 31.51
C VAL A 364 -22.43 2.02 32.59
N ASN A 365 -21.21 2.18 33.13
CA ASN A 365 -20.74 1.39 34.25
C ASN A 365 -21.57 1.73 35.50
N PRO A 366 -22.35 0.78 36.07
CA PRO A 366 -23.26 1.07 37.17
C PRO A 366 -22.54 1.42 38.48
N ALA A 367 -21.25 1.13 38.62
CA ALA A 367 -20.45 1.50 39.80
C ALA A 367 -19.88 2.93 39.72
N THR A 368 -19.65 3.47 38.52
CA THR A 368 -18.98 4.76 38.31
C THR A 368 -19.83 5.79 37.58
N GLY A 369 -20.95 5.39 36.97
CA GLY A 369 -21.84 6.25 36.19
C GLY A 369 -21.25 6.71 34.84
N ARG A 370 -20.10 6.18 34.42
CA ARG A 370 -19.39 6.57 33.18
C ARG A 370 -19.80 5.70 32.00
N ALA A 371 -19.90 6.30 30.82
CA ALA A 371 -20.26 5.59 29.60
C ALA A 371 -19.05 4.75 29.11
N ARG A 372 -19.24 3.47 28.82
CA ARG A 372 -18.17 2.59 28.33
C ARG A 372 -18.03 2.70 26.84
N GLN A 373 -16.78 2.73 26.41
CA GLN A 373 -16.42 2.61 25.01
C GLN A 373 -15.43 1.49 24.83
N GLU A 374 -15.81 0.52 24.01
CA GLU A 374 -14.89 -0.50 23.54
C GLU A 374 -13.95 0.09 22.49
N ILE A 375 -12.66 -0.16 22.68
CA ILE A 375 -11.61 0.18 21.72
C ILE A 375 -10.97 -1.11 21.22
N ALA A 376 -10.64 -1.12 19.92
CA ALA A 376 -9.91 -2.23 19.34
C ALA A 376 -8.55 -2.40 20.05
N PRO A 377 -8.06 -3.63 20.20
CA PRO A 377 -6.74 -3.85 20.77
C PRO A 377 -5.69 -3.09 19.92
N PRO A 378 -4.78 -2.35 20.57
CA PRO A 378 -3.75 -1.61 19.86
C PRO A 378 -2.91 -2.60 19.06
N GLY A 379 -2.68 -2.28 17.78
CA GLY A 379 -1.74 -3.06 16.98
C GLY A 379 -0.29 -2.79 17.40
N PRO A 380 0.68 -3.45 16.76
CA PRO A 380 2.09 -3.28 17.12
C PRO A 380 2.52 -1.80 16.97
N CYS A 381 3.04 -1.23 18.05
CA CYS A 381 3.45 0.18 18.17
C CYS A 381 2.32 1.22 18.20
N ASP A 382 1.06 0.79 18.34
CA ASP A 382 -0.09 1.67 18.50
C ASP A 382 -0.28 2.07 19.97
N LEU A 383 -0.71 3.30 20.21
CA LEU A 383 -0.91 3.86 21.55
C LEU A 383 -2.16 4.75 21.54
N TRP A 384 -2.93 4.70 22.62
CA TRP A 384 -4.13 5.49 22.78
C TRP A 384 -3.85 6.73 23.65
N TRP A 385 -4.03 7.93 23.10
CA TRP A 385 -4.14 9.16 23.89
C TRP A 385 -5.61 9.52 24.03
N MET A 386 -6.25 8.94 25.04
CA MET A 386 -7.67 9.10 25.31
C MET A 386 -7.86 9.63 26.72
N TYR A 387 -8.59 10.73 26.84
CA TYR A 387 -9.03 11.26 28.13
C TYR A 387 -10.38 11.92 27.95
N ASP A 388 -11.39 11.29 28.51
CA ASP A 388 -12.68 11.92 28.74
C ASP A 388 -13.18 11.43 30.11
N PRO A 389 -13.39 12.32 31.07
CA PRO A 389 -13.78 11.95 32.43
C PRO A 389 -15.19 11.33 32.50
N THR A 390 -15.99 11.44 31.45
CA THR A 390 -17.34 10.86 31.33
C THR A 390 -17.32 9.44 30.76
N ILE A 391 -16.15 8.99 30.27
CA ILE A 391 -15.98 7.76 29.51
C ILE A 391 -15.10 6.76 30.29
N GLU A 392 -15.46 5.48 30.23
CA GLU A 392 -14.62 4.35 30.62
C GLU A 392 -14.22 3.57 29.36
N TYR A 393 -12.93 3.60 29.00
CA TYR A 393 -12.43 2.86 27.85
C TYR A 393 -12.14 1.40 28.22
N VAL A 394 -12.63 0.45 27.42
CA VAL A 394 -12.40 -0.99 27.60
C VAL A 394 -11.74 -1.55 26.34
N ILE A 395 -10.61 -2.25 26.48
CA ILE A 395 -9.95 -2.92 25.35
C ILE A 395 -10.69 -4.22 25.07
N ARG A 396 -11.11 -4.43 23.81
CA ARG A 396 -11.80 -5.64 23.36
C ARG A 396 -10.85 -6.82 23.12
#